data_AF-A0A1H3BFJ7-F1
#
_entry.id   AF-A0A1H3BFJ7-F1
#
_cell.length_a   1.000
_cell.length_b   1.000
_cell.length_c   1.000
_cell.angle_alpha   90.00
_cell.angle_beta   90.00
_cell.angle_gamma   90.00
#
_symmetry.space_group_name_H-M   'P 1'
#
loop_
_entity.id
_entity.type
_entity.pdbx_description
1 polymer ?
#
loop_
_entity_poly.entity_id
_entity_poly.type
_entity_poly.pdbx_seq_one_letter_code
_entity_poly.pdbx_strand_id
1 'polypeptide(L)' 'MGLNLQPNIKDPDGFYDELLCAHEGRSKDESDAFNARLILILANHIGDRETLRAALAAAR' A
#
# COMPACT_ATOMS: atom_id res chain seq x y z
N MET A 1 2.28 -15.75 -8.29
CA MET A 1 1.38 -14.74 -8.89
C MET A 1 2.24 -13.55 -9.26
N GLY A 2 2.05 -12.88 -10.40
CA GLY A 2 2.87 -11.71 -10.77
C GLY A 2 2.36 -10.40 -10.15
N LEU A 3 3.18 -9.35 -10.17
CA LEU A 3 2.75 -8.00 -9.79
C LEU A 3 1.60 -7.52 -10.69
N ASN A 4 0.49 -7.07 -10.09
CA ASN A 4 -0.61 -6.43 -10.80
C ASN A 4 -0.52 -4.91 -10.63
N LEU A 5 -0.47 -4.17 -11.74
CA LEU A 5 -0.43 -2.70 -11.77
C LEU A 5 -1.79 -2.07 -12.15
N GLN A 6 -2.80 -2.91 -12.41
CA GLN A 6 -4.15 -2.46 -12.71
C GLN A 6 -5.03 -2.48 -11.45
N PRO A 7 -6.11 -1.69 -11.42
CA PRO A 7 -7.10 -1.75 -10.35
C PRO A 7 -7.57 -3.19 -10.12
N ASN A 8 -7.40 -3.70 -8.91
CA ASN A 8 -7.66 -5.09 -8.55
C ASN A 8 -8.67 -5.25 -7.40
N ILE A 9 -9.29 -4.15 -7.00
CA ILE A 9 -10.34 -4.13 -5.97
C ILE A 9 -11.63 -3.55 -6.57
N LYS A 10 -12.76 -3.96 -6.02
CA LYS A 10 -14.10 -3.65 -6.55
C LYS A 10 -14.42 -2.15 -6.50
N ASP A 11 -13.91 -1.45 -5.49
CA ASP A 11 -14.16 -0.03 -5.25
C ASP A 11 -12.82 0.68 -4.93
N PRO A 12 -12.05 1.07 -5.97
CA PRO A 12 -10.76 1.72 -5.78
C PRO A 12 -10.89 3.11 -5.17
N ASP A 13 -11.96 3.85 -5.51
CA ASP A 13 -12.20 5.21 -5.02
C ASP A 13 -12.59 5.20 -3.54
N GLY A 14 -13.50 4.30 -3.14
CA GLY A 14 -13.88 4.15 -1.73
C GLY A 14 -12.70 3.76 -0.83
N PHE A 15 -11.83 2.87 -1.29
CA PHE A 15 -10.60 2.54 -0.55
C PHE A 15 -9.63 3.73 -0.48
N TYR A 16 -9.56 4.55 -1.52
CA TYR A 16 -8.73 5.76 -1.51
C TYR A 16 -9.22 6.76 -0.47
N ASP A 17 -10.54 6.96 -0.36
CA ASP A 17 -11.14 7.80 0.68
C ASP A 17 -10.86 7.25 2.09
N GLU A 18 -10.98 5.93 2.31
CA GLU A 18 -10.61 5.30 3.59
C GLU A 18 -9.13 5.53 3.94
N LEU A 19 -8.24 5.44 2.95
CA LEU A 19 -6.82 5.69 3.13
C LEU A 19 -6.56 7.16 3.50
N LEU A 20 -7.21 8.11 2.84
CA LEU A 20 -7.10 9.54 3.16
C LEU A 20 -7.60 9.84 4.57
N CYS A 21 -8.77 9.32 4.93
CA CYS A 21 -9.34 9.44 6.27
C CYS A 21 -8.39 8.87 7.33
N ALA A 22 -7.66 7.79 7.03
CA ALA A 22 -6.67 7.24 7.95
C ALA A 22 -5.51 8.21 8.26
N HIS A 23 -5.26 9.20 7.40
CA HIS A 23 -4.24 10.25 7.61
C HIS A 23 -4.77 11.52 8.27
N GLU A 24 -6.09 11.68 8.45
CA GLU A 24 -6.64 12.87 9.08
C GLU A 24 -6.11 13.07 10.52
N GLY A 25 -5.75 14.31 10.83
CA GLY A 25 -5.20 14.68 12.15
C GLY A 25 -3.76 14.22 12.41
N ARG A 26 -3.09 13.57 11.45
CA ARG A 26 -1.69 13.15 11.59
C ARG A 26 -0.73 14.20 11.05
N SER A 27 0.41 14.34 11.72
CA SER A 27 1.57 15.00 11.16
C SER A 27 2.15 14.21 9.99
N LYS A 28 3.09 14.83 9.27
CA LYS A 28 3.79 14.18 8.17
C LYS A 28 4.58 12.96 8.65
N ASP A 29 5.32 13.09 9.75
CA ASP A 29 6.11 12.00 10.30
C ASP A 29 5.24 10.82 10.77
N GLU A 30 4.08 11.10 11.36
CA GLU A 30 3.12 10.06 11.75
C GLU A 30 2.49 9.36 10.53
N SER A 31 2.25 10.13 9.46
CA SER A 31 1.76 9.61 8.18
C SER A 31 2.78 8.70 7.50
N ASP A 32 4.06 9.10 7.50
CA ASP A 32 5.15 8.29 6.96
C ASP A 32 5.34 7.00 7.76
N ALA A 33 5.29 7.09 9.10
CA ALA A 33 5.34 5.92 9.98
C ALA A 33 4.12 5.00 9.82
N PHE A 34 2.93 5.54 9.55
CA PHE A 34 1.76 4.74 9.21
C PHE A 34 1.92 4.01 7.88
N ASN A 35 2.37 4.71 6.83
CA ASN A 35 2.59 4.13 5.51
C ASN A 35 3.62 3.00 5.57
N ALA A 36 4.73 3.18 6.29
CA ALA A 36 5.73 2.13 6.48
C ALA A 36 5.14 0.87 7.12
N ARG A 37 4.31 1.02 8.18
CA ARG A 37 3.62 -0.10 8.83
C ARG A 37 2.61 -0.77 7.90
N LEU A 38 1.82 0.01 7.17
CA LEU A 38 0.84 -0.50 6.21
C LEU A 38 1.52 -1.33 5.11
N ILE A 39 2.61 -0.82 4.54
CA ILE A 39 3.41 -1.54 3.53
C ILE A 39 3.91 -2.89 4.09
N LEU A 40 4.41 -2.93 5.33
CA LEU A 40 4.88 -4.17 5.95
C LEU A 40 3.74 -5.18 6.17
N ILE A 41 2.56 -4.72 6.60
CA ILE A 41 1.37 -5.56 6.78
C ILE A 41 0.94 -6.16 5.43
N LEU A 42 0.85 -5.33 4.38
CA LEU A 42 0.49 -5.78 3.04
C LEU A 42 1.55 -6.72 2.46
N ALA A 43 2.83 -6.46 2.69
CA ALA A 43 3.91 -7.34 2.26
C ALA A 43 3.82 -8.72 2.90
N ASN A 44 3.48 -8.79 4.18
CA ASN A 44 3.23 -10.04 4.89
C ASN A 44 2.00 -10.78 4.33
N HIS A 45 0.95 -10.04 3.97
CA HIS A 45 -0.24 -10.64 3.34
C HIS A 45 0.05 -11.20 1.95
N ILE A 46 0.86 -10.50 1.14
CA ILE A 46 1.28 -10.95 -0.21
C ILE A 46 2.15 -12.21 -0.12
N GLY A 47 3.12 -12.26 0.81
CA GLY A 47 3.97 -13.43 1.07
C GLY A 47 4.94 -13.85 -0.04
N ASP A 48 4.84 -13.26 -1.24
CA ASP A 48 5.64 -13.61 -2.42
C ASP A 48 6.81 -12.64 -2.64
N ARG A 49 8.05 -13.13 -2.45
CA ARG A 49 9.26 -12.29 -2.50
C ARG A 49 9.54 -11.68 -3.87
N GLU A 50 9.23 -12.38 -4.94
CA GLU A 50 9.48 -11.90 -6.31
C GLU A 50 8.49 -10.78 -6.69
N THR A 51 7.23 -10.92 -6.29
CA THR A 51 6.20 -9.87 -6.40
C THR A 51 6.62 -8.62 -5.64
N LEU A 52 7.11 -8.77 -4.41
CA LEU A 52 7.59 -7.62 -3.61
C LEU A 52 8.81 -6.94 -4.24
N ARG A 53 9.75 -7.71 -4.84
CA ARG A 53 10.88 -7.15 -5.58
C ARG A 53 10.44 -6.39 -6.82
N ALA A 54 9.50 -6.95 -7.59
CA ALA A 54 8.92 -6.28 -8.74
C ALA A 54 8.21 -4.98 -8.34
N ALA A 55 7.47 -4.97 -7.22
CA ALA A 55 6.82 -3.77 -6.71
C ALA A 55 7.84 -2.67 -6.34
N LEU A 56 8.94 -3.03 -5.66
CA LEU A 56 10.02 -2.09 -5.34
C LEU A 56 10.72 -1.54 -6.59
N ALA A 57 10.82 -2.33 -7.66
CA ALA A 57 11.36 -1.86 -8.93
C ALA A 57 10.41 -0.90 -9.66
N ALA A 58 9.10 -1.17 -9.60
CA ALA A 58 8.06 -0.35 -10.24
C ALA A 58 7.80 0.99 -9.54
N ALA A 59 8.09 1.09 -8.23
CA ALA A 59 7.91 2.31 -7.45
C ALA A 59 9.11 3.28 -7.45
N ARG A 60 10.19 2.95 -8.18
CA ARG A 60 11.35 3.84 -8.40
C ARG A 60 11.06 4.86 -9.49
#